data_AF-A0AAC9S260-F1
#
_entry.id   AF-A0AAC9S260-F1
#
_cell.length_a   1.000
_cell.length_b   1.000
_cell.length_c   1.000
_cell.angle_alpha   90.00
_cell.angle_beta   90.00
_cell.angle_gamma   90.00
#
_symmetry.space_group_name_H-M   'P 1'
#
loop_
_entity.id
_entity.type
_entity.pdbx_description
1 polymer ?
#
loop_
_entity_poly.entity_id
_entity_poly.type
_entity_poly.pdbx_seq_one_letter_code
_entity_poly.pdbx_strand_id
1 'polypeptide(L)'
;MPSRRSISVEGQFDKGFLVQSKWLHNVDPKLPQQCQRMLDITAASFVWLYGARGVRIQRAEKVIEGLMHTRHQERTWSENPAKLMGDVLACRRGDHSLGIPAGPNRRARLTSMLEQMAAGTAVSIAVKPWGEDIRDM
;
A
#
# COMPACT_ATOMS: atom_id res chain seq x y z
N MET A 1 -16.76 -21.25 -11.85
CA MET A 1 -17.21 -20.14 -10.99
C MET A 1 -15.99 -19.52 -10.33
N PRO A 2 -15.72 -18.20 -10.48
CA PRO A 2 -14.56 -17.58 -9.83
C PRO A 2 -14.79 -17.54 -8.31
N SER A 3 -13.78 -17.96 -7.54
CA SER A 3 -13.85 -17.99 -6.08
C SER A 3 -14.06 -16.57 -5.54
N ARG A 4 -15.10 -16.36 -4.72
CA ARG A 4 -15.30 -15.09 -4.02
C ARG A 4 -14.10 -14.84 -3.10
N ARG A 5 -13.28 -13.86 -3.46
CA ARG A 5 -12.15 -13.40 -2.65
C ARG A 5 -12.73 -12.71 -1.41
N SER A 6 -12.51 -13.30 -0.23
CA SER A 6 -12.98 -12.73 1.03
C SER A 6 -11.98 -11.67 1.50
N ILE A 7 -12.50 -10.48 1.78
CA ILE A 7 -11.74 -9.38 2.41
C ILE A 7 -12.13 -9.35 3.88
N SER A 8 -11.19 -9.60 4.79
CA SER A 8 -11.38 -9.37 6.22
C SER A 8 -11.19 -7.89 6.52
N VAL A 9 -12.15 -7.26 7.22
CA VAL A 9 -12.13 -5.82 7.52
C VAL A 9 -12.62 -5.58 8.94
N GLU A 10 -11.70 -5.37 9.87
CA GLU A 10 -11.97 -4.99 11.27
C GLU A 10 -11.52 -3.54 11.55
N GLY A 11 -12.11 -2.87 12.55
CA GLY A 11 -11.74 -1.50 12.98
C GLY A 11 -12.21 -0.35 12.07
N GLN A 12 -11.84 0.90 12.36
CA GLN A 12 -12.01 2.06 11.47
C GLN A 12 -10.69 2.33 10.75
N PHE A 13 -10.74 2.70 9.46
CA PHE A 13 -9.55 3.21 8.74
C PHE A 13 -9.72 4.70 8.51
N ASP A 14 -8.90 5.51 9.16
CA ASP A 14 -8.88 6.96 9.02
C ASP A 14 -8.08 7.41 7.79
N LYS A 15 -7.07 6.63 7.38
CA LYS A 15 -6.21 6.88 6.21
C LYS A 15 -5.71 5.58 5.59
N GLY A 16 -5.17 5.69 4.39
CA GLY A 16 -4.52 4.57 3.70
C GLY A 16 -3.38 5.04 2.79
N PHE A 17 -2.68 4.09 2.19
CA PHE A 17 -1.73 4.33 1.13
C PHE A 17 -1.74 3.12 0.19
N LEU A 18 -1.32 3.32 -1.06
CA LEU A 18 -1.30 2.26 -2.05
C LEU A 18 0.10 1.68 -2.16
N VAL A 19 0.18 0.34 -2.23
CA VAL A 19 1.43 -0.37 -2.42
C VAL A 19 1.30 -1.33 -3.58
N GLN A 20 2.21 -1.21 -4.55
CA GLN A 20 2.46 -2.26 -5.53
C GLN A 20 3.71 -3.06 -5.12
N SER A 21 3.53 -4.35 -4.86
CA SER A 21 4.63 -5.24 -4.47
C SER A 21 5.18 -5.99 -5.69
N LYS A 22 6.50 -5.96 -5.89
CA LYS A 22 7.19 -6.65 -6.99
C LYS A 22 8.49 -7.29 -6.50
N TRP A 23 8.91 -8.36 -7.17
CA TRP A 23 10.27 -8.88 -7.01
C TRP A 23 11.23 -8.03 -7.82
N LEU A 24 12.36 -7.64 -7.22
CA LEU A 24 13.36 -6.75 -7.82
C LEU A 24 13.89 -7.27 -9.18
N HIS A 25 13.99 -8.59 -9.33
CA HIS A 25 14.47 -9.24 -10.55
C HIS A 25 13.34 -9.55 -11.56
N ASN A 26 12.09 -9.26 -11.23
CA ASN A 26 10.93 -9.51 -12.09
C ASN A 26 9.97 -8.31 -12.03
N VAL A 27 10.51 -7.13 -12.35
CA VAL A 27 9.72 -5.91 -12.42
C VAL A 27 8.93 -5.93 -13.72
N ASP A 28 7.62 -5.79 -13.59
CA ASP A 28 6.68 -5.72 -14.71
C ASP A 28 7.03 -4.53 -15.63
N PRO A 29 7.19 -4.73 -16.95
CA PRO A 29 7.41 -3.63 -17.90
C PRO A 29 6.31 -2.56 -17.85
N LYS A 30 5.11 -2.94 -17.39
CA LYS A 30 3.97 -2.03 -17.21
C LYS A 30 3.96 -1.32 -15.86
N LEU A 31 5.03 -1.42 -15.07
CA LEU A 31 5.11 -0.80 -13.74
C LEU A 31 4.91 0.72 -13.78
N PRO A 32 5.45 1.50 -14.74
CA PRO A 32 5.17 2.94 -14.82
C PRO A 32 3.68 3.24 -15.00
N GLN A 33 2.97 2.52 -15.89
CA GLN A 33 1.53 2.71 -16.04
C GLN A 33 0.74 2.29 -14.80
N GLN A 34 1.19 1.24 -14.09
CA GLN A 34 0.61 0.84 -12.81
C GLN A 34 0.80 1.93 -11.75
N CYS A 35 2.00 2.53 -11.68
CA CYS A 35 2.30 3.64 -10.78
C CYS A 35 1.46 4.88 -11.10
N GLN A 36 1.27 5.20 -12.38
CA GLN A 36 0.40 6.30 -12.78
C GLN A 36 -1.02 6.10 -12.28
N ARG A 37 -1.61 4.91 -12.48
CA ARG A 37 -2.95 4.60 -11.97
C ARG A 37 -3.07 4.72 -10.45
N MET A 38 -2.00 4.39 -9.70
CA MET A 38 -2.00 4.59 -8.25
C MET A 38 -1.94 6.07 -7.88
N LEU A 39 -1.13 6.87 -8.58
CA LEU A 39 -1.00 8.32 -8.36
C LEU A 39 -2.27 9.08 -8.75
N ASP A 40 -3.00 8.61 -9.75
CA ASP A 40 -4.32 9.16 -10.12
C ASP A 40 -5.34 9.01 -8.97
N ILE A 41 -5.13 8.05 -8.06
CA ILE A 41 -5.95 7.85 -6.86
C ILE A 41 -5.39 8.64 -5.67
N THR A 42 -4.08 8.52 -5.39
CA THR A 42 -3.43 9.23 -4.28
C THR A 42 -1.94 9.42 -4.49
N ALA A 43 -1.40 10.54 -4.00
CA ALA A 43 0.04 10.77 -3.87
C ALA A 43 0.69 9.84 -2.83
N ALA A 44 -0.08 9.25 -1.91
CA ALA A 44 0.40 8.24 -0.96
C ALA A 44 0.54 6.86 -1.64
N SER A 45 1.37 6.80 -2.67
CA SER A 45 1.55 5.62 -3.52
C SER A 45 3.00 5.18 -3.57
N PHE A 46 3.24 3.88 -3.36
CA PHE A 46 4.56 3.30 -3.17
C PHE A 46 4.73 1.98 -3.93
N VAL A 47 5.97 1.67 -4.31
CA VAL A 47 6.37 0.38 -4.87
C VAL A 47 7.31 -0.30 -3.89
N TRP A 48 6.96 -1.52 -3.48
CA TRP A 48 7.80 -2.34 -2.62
C TRP A 48 8.53 -3.36 -3.49
N LEU A 49 9.85 -3.26 -3.54
CA LEU A 49 10.72 -4.14 -4.29
C LEU A 49 11.40 -5.12 -3.34
N TYR A 50 11.04 -6.39 -3.46
CA TYR A 50 11.58 -7.49 -2.67
C TYR A 50 12.84 -8.06 -3.34
N GLY A 51 13.90 -8.28 -2.58
CA GLY A 51 15.11 -8.95 -3.05
C GLY A 51 15.84 -9.65 -1.92
N ALA A 52 16.97 -10.28 -2.23
CA ALA A 52 17.77 -11.04 -1.26
C ALA A 52 18.29 -10.21 -0.06
N ARG A 53 18.32 -8.87 -0.20
CA ARG A 53 18.73 -7.93 0.86
C ARG A 53 17.57 -7.29 1.61
N GLY A 54 16.35 -7.81 1.43
CA GLY A 54 15.13 -7.29 2.06
C GLY A 54 14.24 -6.48 1.11
N VAL A 55 13.43 -5.58 1.70
CA VAL A 55 12.44 -4.77 0.98
C VAL A 55 12.95 -3.35 0.80
N ARG A 56 12.86 -2.84 -0.44
CA ARG A 56 13.12 -1.44 -0.78
C ARG A 56 11.82 -0.77 -1.13
N ILE A 57 11.57 0.42 -0.58
CA ILE A 57 10.34 1.15 -0.83
C ILE A 57 10.64 2.37 -1.68
N GLN A 58 10.00 2.49 -2.84
CA GLN A 58 10.10 3.65 -3.72
C GLN A 58 8.76 4.37 -3.77
N ARG A 59 8.76 5.71 -3.80
CA ARG A 59 7.53 6.46 -4.17
C ARG A 59 7.16 6.20 -5.62
N ALA A 60 5.87 6.05 -5.91
CA ALA A 60 5.38 5.80 -7.26
C ALA A 60 5.80 6.90 -8.26
N GLU A 61 5.84 8.17 -7.84
CA GLU A 61 6.30 9.30 -8.66
C GLU A 61 7.71 9.07 -9.24
N LYS A 62 8.63 8.56 -8.42
CA LYS A 62 10.03 8.34 -8.79
C LYS A 62 10.19 7.17 -9.75
N VAL A 63 9.21 6.26 -9.78
CA VAL A 63 9.17 5.18 -10.76
C VAL A 63 8.87 5.72 -12.16
N ILE A 64 7.95 6.67 -12.24
CA ILE A 64 7.54 7.30 -13.51
C ILE A 64 8.64 8.22 -14.03
N GLU A 65 9.35 8.92 -13.15
CA GLU A 65 10.52 9.75 -13.49
C GLU A 65 11.71 8.94 -14.06
N GLY A 66 11.62 7.60 -14.15
CA GLY A 66 12.68 6.75 -14.70
C GLY A 66 13.87 6.53 -13.76
N LEU A 67 13.76 6.94 -12.49
CA LEU A 67 14.83 6.89 -11.50
C LEU A 67 15.05 5.48 -10.90
N MET A 68 14.38 4.45 -11.41
CA MET A 68 14.57 3.06 -10.94
C MET A 68 15.87 2.41 -11.44
N HIS A 69 16.49 2.92 -12.50
CA HIS A 69 17.59 2.24 -13.21
C HIS A 69 19.00 2.77 -12.90
N THR A 70 19.13 3.78 -12.04
CA THR A 70 20.44 4.35 -11.68
C THR A 70 21.13 3.50 -10.62
N ARG A 71 22.00 2.56 -11.07
CA ARG A 71 22.86 1.68 -10.23
C ARG A 71 23.55 2.38 -9.04
N HIS A 72 23.84 3.68 -9.16
CA HIS A 72 24.49 4.49 -8.13
C HIS A 72 23.54 5.23 -7.18
N GLN A 73 22.25 5.33 -7.48
CA GLN A 73 21.26 6.03 -6.65
C GLN A 73 20.34 5.08 -5.87
N GLU A 74 20.51 3.78 -6.09
CA GLU A 74 19.83 2.67 -5.45
C GLU A 74 19.76 2.74 -3.91
N ARG A 75 20.69 3.43 -3.23
CA ARG A 75 20.70 3.56 -1.76
C ARG A 75 20.00 4.83 -1.23
N THR A 76 19.79 5.84 -2.08
CA THR A 76 19.43 7.18 -1.63
C THR A 76 17.92 7.42 -1.62
N TRP A 77 17.18 6.67 -2.45
CA TRP A 77 15.75 6.90 -2.69
C TRP A 77 14.83 5.84 -2.11
N SER A 78 15.37 4.71 -1.64
CA SER A 78 14.58 3.67 -1.01
C SER A 78 14.30 4.02 0.44
N GLU A 79 13.04 4.21 0.80
CA GLU A 79 12.62 4.33 2.19
C GLU A 79 12.74 2.96 2.89
N ASN A 80 13.13 2.98 4.17
CA ASN A 80 13.10 1.81 5.03
C ASN A 80 11.63 1.50 5.41
N PRO A 81 11.14 0.24 5.32
CA PRO A 81 9.80 -0.14 5.76
C PRO A 81 9.43 0.31 7.17
N ALA A 82 10.35 0.18 8.14
CA ALA A 82 10.13 0.64 9.50
C ALA A 82 9.92 2.16 9.57
N LYS A 83 10.67 2.92 8.76
CA LYS A 83 10.51 4.38 8.67
C LYS A 83 9.17 4.74 8.03
N LEU A 84 8.82 4.13 6.90
CA LEU A 84 7.52 4.39 6.25
C LEU A 84 6.37 4.10 7.23
N MET A 85 6.39 2.93 7.88
CA MET A 85 5.36 2.56 8.84
C MET A 85 5.33 3.52 10.03
N GLY A 86 6.50 3.91 10.56
CA GLY A 86 6.60 4.93 11.60
C GLY A 86 6.00 6.28 11.18
N ASP A 87 6.29 6.74 9.96
CA ASP A 87 5.73 7.98 9.42
C ASP A 87 4.22 7.88 9.15
N VAL A 88 3.72 6.71 8.72
CA VAL A 88 2.28 6.44 8.58
C VAL A 88 1.61 6.50 9.95
N LEU A 89 2.14 5.81 10.96
CA LEU A 89 1.60 5.81 12.32
C LEU A 89 1.64 7.22 12.94
N ALA A 90 2.70 7.99 12.68
CA ALA A 90 2.83 9.39 13.11
C ALA A 90 1.98 10.38 12.30
N CYS A 91 1.10 9.91 11.42
CA CYS A 91 0.25 10.75 10.55
C CYS A 91 1.02 11.70 9.61
N ARG A 92 2.29 11.41 9.31
CA ARG A 92 3.10 12.16 8.34
C ARG A 92 2.94 11.62 6.92
N ARG A 93 2.42 10.39 6.79
CA ARG A 93 2.16 9.70 5.53
C ARG A 93 0.79 9.02 5.58
N GLY A 94 0.28 8.75 4.38
CA GLY A 94 -1.08 8.25 4.16
C GLY A 94 -2.00 9.36 3.69
N ASP A 95 -3.14 8.95 3.17
CA ASP A 95 -4.18 9.79 2.62
C ASP A 95 -5.51 9.43 3.25
N HIS A 96 -6.17 10.42 3.84
CA HIS A 96 -7.47 10.28 4.48
C HIS A 96 -8.59 9.99 3.47
N SER A 97 -8.41 10.33 2.19
CA SER A 97 -9.37 9.97 1.12
C SER A 97 -9.47 8.46 0.91
N LEU A 98 -8.41 7.71 1.28
CA LEU A 98 -8.38 6.25 1.29
C LEU A 98 -8.92 5.65 2.59
N GLY A 99 -9.25 6.49 3.58
CA GLY A 99 -9.94 6.06 4.77
C GLY A 99 -11.27 5.39 4.41
N ILE A 100 -11.55 4.27 5.05
CA ILE A 100 -12.83 3.56 4.90
C ILE A 100 -13.52 3.61 6.26
N PRO A 101 -14.53 4.49 6.42
CA PRO A 101 -15.25 4.62 7.69
C PRO A 101 -15.93 3.30 8.04
N ALA A 102 -16.12 3.07 9.34
CA ALA A 102 -16.93 1.97 9.82
C ALA A 102 -18.38 2.15 9.32
N GLY A 103 -19.03 1.06 8.90
CA GLY A 103 -20.42 1.10 8.44
C GLY A 103 -20.79 0.02 7.43
N PRO A 104 -22.08 -0.03 7.04
CA PRO A 104 -22.56 -0.91 5.99
C PRO A 104 -21.84 -0.61 4.65
N ASN A 105 -21.69 -1.62 3.79
CA ASN A 105 -21.03 -1.54 2.46
C ASN A 105 -19.50 -1.36 2.45
N ARG A 106 -18.82 -1.45 3.60
CA ARG A 106 -17.35 -1.35 3.67
C ARG A 106 -16.62 -2.31 2.73
N ARG A 107 -17.02 -3.59 2.73
CA ARG A 107 -16.45 -4.61 1.83
C ARG A 107 -16.65 -4.24 0.37
N ALA A 108 -17.84 -3.77 -0.01
CA ALA A 108 -18.12 -3.36 -1.39
C ALA A 108 -17.26 -2.17 -1.84
N ARG A 109 -17.07 -1.17 -0.96
CA ARG A 109 -16.22 -0.01 -1.26
C ARG A 109 -14.75 -0.41 -1.45
N LEU A 110 -14.23 -1.27 -0.57
CA LEU A 110 -12.87 -1.79 -0.70
C LEU A 110 -12.71 -2.67 -1.95
N THR A 111 -13.69 -3.52 -2.26
CA THR A 111 -13.70 -4.29 -3.51
C THR A 111 -13.64 -3.37 -4.74
N SER A 112 -14.46 -2.31 -4.78
CA SER A 112 -14.46 -1.36 -5.89
C SER A 112 -13.11 -0.65 -6.05
N MET A 113 -12.50 -0.23 -4.95
CA MET A 113 -11.13 0.35 -4.97
C MET A 113 -10.10 -0.65 -5.51
N LEU A 114 -10.18 -1.93 -5.12
CA LEU A 114 -9.27 -2.96 -5.62
C LEU A 114 -9.49 -3.28 -7.10
N GLU A 115 -10.74 -3.30 -7.56
CA GLU A 115 -11.09 -3.49 -8.97
C GLU A 115 -10.53 -2.35 -9.83
N GLN A 116 -10.66 -1.10 -9.40
CA GLN A 116 -10.06 0.05 -10.09
C GLN A 116 -8.54 -0.05 -10.21
N MET A 117 -7.88 -0.62 -9.20
CA MET A 117 -6.44 -0.85 -9.21
C MET A 117 -6.02 -2.13 -9.95
N ALA A 118 -6.98 -2.90 -10.48
CA ALA A 118 -6.79 -4.28 -10.98
C ALA A 118 -6.05 -5.18 -9.96
N ALA A 119 -6.19 -4.88 -8.67
CA ALA A 119 -5.56 -5.60 -7.59
C ALA A 119 -6.39 -6.85 -7.25
N GLY A 120 -5.75 -8.01 -7.34
CA GLY A 120 -6.45 -9.27 -7.12
C GLY A 120 -6.78 -9.52 -5.64
N THR A 121 -5.93 -9.03 -4.74
CA THR A 121 -5.96 -9.32 -3.31
C THR A 121 -5.54 -8.08 -2.54
N ALA A 122 -5.97 -7.97 -1.28
CA ALA A 122 -5.61 -6.88 -0.38
C ALA A 122 -5.20 -7.44 0.97
N VAL A 123 -4.23 -6.78 1.60
CA VAL A 123 -3.87 -7.00 3.00
C VAL A 123 -4.32 -5.76 3.78
N SER A 124 -5.11 -5.97 4.82
CA SER A 124 -5.46 -4.92 5.78
C SER A 124 -4.62 -5.09 7.04
N ILE A 125 -4.08 -3.98 7.54
CA ILE A 125 -3.36 -3.93 8.81
C ILE A 125 -4.08 -2.92 9.68
N ALA A 126 -4.69 -3.38 10.76
CA ALA A 126 -5.25 -2.54 11.81
C ALA A 126 -4.33 -2.59 13.03
N VAL A 127 -3.84 -1.44 13.46
CA VAL A 127 -3.04 -1.33 14.70
C VAL A 127 -3.98 -0.81 15.78
N LYS A 128 -4.26 -1.63 16.80
CA LYS A 128 -5.03 -1.23 17.97
C LYS A 128 -4.07 -0.70 19.05
N PRO A 129 -4.45 0.33 19.82
CA PRO A 129 -3.71 0.71 21.03
C PRO A 129 -3.67 -0.46 22.00
N TRP A 130 -2.53 -0.62 22.68
CA TRP A 130 -2.38 -1.66 23.69
C TRP A 130 -3.19 -1.27 24.94
N GLY A 131 -4.26 -2.03 25.26
CA GLY A 131 -5.05 -1.83 26.48
C GLY A 131 -6.58 -1.92 26.38
N GLU A 132 -7.16 -1.97 25.18
CA GLU A 132 -8.61 -2.15 24.99
C GLU A 132 -8.91 -3.56 24.46
N ASP A 133 -9.35 -4.44 25.38
CA ASP A 133 -9.91 -5.81 25.17
C ASP A 133 -9.04 -7.00 25.64
N ILE A 134 -8.91 -7.17 26.97
CA ILE A 134 -8.97 -8.49 27.63
C ILE A 134 -9.95 -8.39 28.82
N ARG A 135 -11.20 -7.98 28.58
CA ARG A 135 -12.24 -8.09 29.62
C ARG A 135 -13.59 -8.62 29.17
N ASP A 136 -13.90 -8.71 27.88
CA ASP A 136 -15.17 -9.31 27.43
C ASP A 136 -14.96 -10.24 26.23
N MET A 137 -14.39 -11.42 26.49
CA MET A 137 -14.59 -12.67 25.71
C MET A 137 -14.54 -13.86 26.66
#